data_AF-A0A382YSK2-F1
#
_entry.id   AF-A0A382YSK2-F1
#
_cell.length_a   1.000
_cell.length_b   1.000
_cell.length_c   1.000
_cell.angle_alpha   90.00
_cell.angle_beta   90.00
_cell.angle_gamma   90.00
#
_symmetry.space_group_name_H-M   'P 1'
#
loop_
_entity.id
_entity.type
_entity.pdbx_description
1 polymer ?
#
loop_
_entity_poly.entity_id
_entity_poly.type
_entity_poly.pdbx_seq_one_letter_code
_entity_poly.pdbx_strand_id
1 'polypeptide(L)'
;MPSFENKLSEVVTRYIPGCTELIAVERLSGGASQETYRLTLAIDGQEVLMAMRRSPGGEFVEPVAARPGLDVEAMLMRAAKAEGVPEPEVYYLLSREDDLGDGFIM
;
A
#
# COMPACT_ATOMS: atom_id res chain seq x y z
N MET A 1 2.69 -13.97 17.03
CA MET A 1 2.42 -13.47 15.66
C MET A 1 3.13 -12.13 15.53
N PRO A 2 3.85 -11.86 14.42
CA PRO A 2 4.43 -10.54 14.19
C PRO A 2 3.32 -9.48 14.15
N SER A 3 3.60 -8.28 14.69
CA SER A 3 2.65 -7.16 14.64
C SER A 3 2.45 -6.68 13.20
N PHE A 4 1.40 -5.89 12.98
CA PHE A 4 1.12 -5.26 11.70
C PHE A 4 2.32 -4.44 11.21
N GLU A 5 2.92 -3.64 12.09
CA GLU A 5 4.08 -2.79 11.81
C GLU A 5 5.32 -3.62 11.44
N ASN A 6 5.52 -4.77 12.10
CA ASN A 6 6.66 -5.64 11.78
C ASN A 6 6.54 -6.23 10.37
N LYS A 7 5.35 -6.75 10.00
CA LYS A 7 5.10 -7.26 8.65
C LYS A 7 5.25 -6.16 7.60
N LEU A 8 4.71 -4.98 7.88
CA LEU A 8 4.82 -3.85 6.98
C LEU A 8 6.28 -3.39 6.82
N SER A 9 7.06 -3.40 7.90
CA SER A 9 8.50 -3.11 7.85
C SER A 9 9.25 -4.10 6.95
N GLU A 10 8.93 -5.39 7.03
CA GLU A 10 9.52 -6.42 6.16
C GLU A 10 9.14 -6.18 4.68
N VAL A 11 7.88 -5.84 4.41
CA VAL A 11 7.40 -5.53 3.05
C VAL A 11 8.10 -4.32 2.45
N VAL A 12 8.13 -3.19 3.16
CA VAL A 12 8.69 -1.94 2.59
C VAL A 12 10.19 -2.06 2.37
N THR A 13 10.94 -2.67 3.30
CA THR A 13 12.39 -2.86 3.15
C THR A 13 12.74 -3.86 2.05
N ARG A 14 11.86 -4.82 1.77
CA ARG A 14 12.07 -5.82 0.71
C ARG A 14 11.71 -5.31 -0.68
N TYR A 15 10.62 -4.56 -0.81
CA TYR A 15 10.01 -4.27 -2.11
C TYR A 15 10.10 -2.81 -2.55
N ILE A 16 10.38 -1.87 -1.64
CA ILE A 16 10.55 -0.46 -1.99
C ILE A 16 12.06 -0.19 -2.19
N PRO A 17 12.49 0.15 -3.42
CA PRO A 17 13.91 0.40 -3.69
C PRO A 17 14.49 1.48 -2.77
N GLY A 18 15.68 1.21 -2.23
CA GLY A 18 16.38 2.15 -1.34
C GLY A 18 15.81 2.25 0.07
N CYS A 19 14.67 1.59 0.37
CA CYS A 19 14.06 1.62 1.70
C CYS A 19 14.88 0.80 2.70
N THR A 20 15.36 1.46 3.76
CA THR A 20 16.13 0.81 4.84
C THR A 20 15.32 0.64 6.12
N GLU A 21 14.29 1.45 6.34
CA GLU A 21 13.54 1.45 7.60
C GLU A 21 12.11 1.98 7.44
N LEU A 22 11.17 1.37 8.15
CA LEU A 22 9.84 1.91 8.43
C LEU A 22 9.88 2.72 9.73
N ILE A 23 9.88 4.05 9.61
CA ILE A 23 10.01 4.97 10.76
C ILE A 23 8.69 5.11 11.50
N ALA A 24 7.58 5.28 10.78
CA ALA A 24 6.26 5.49 11.38
C ALA A 24 5.12 4.99 10.49
N VAL A 25 4.02 4.60 11.13
CA VAL A 25 2.76 4.20 10.49
C VAL A 25 1.60 4.90 11.17
N GLU A 26 0.80 5.63 10.40
CA GLU A 26 -0.32 6.39 10.92
C GLU A 26 -1.58 6.11 10.12
N ARG A 27 -2.63 5.61 10.79
CA ARG A 27 -3.93 5.40 10.15
C ARG A 27 -4.63 6.73 9.93
N LEU A 28 -5.04 6.99 8.69
CA LEU A 28 -5.79 8.19 8.31
C LEU A 28 -7.29 7.95 8.43
N SER A 29 -8.02 8.94 8.95
CA SER A 29 -9.48 8.86 9.15
C SER A 29 -10.31 9.09 7.88
N GLY A 30 -9.68 9.35 6.73
CA GLY A 30 -10.34 9.72 5.47
C GLY A 30 -10.79 8.57 4.57
N GLY A 31 -10.56 7.31 4.95
CA GLY A 31 -10.92 6.14 4.13
C GLY A 31 -12.34 5.65 4.43
N ALA A 32 -13.34 6.13 3.69
CA ALA A 32 -14.74 5.74 3.92
C ALA A 32 -15.03 4.25 3.67
N SER A 33 -14.24 3.57 2.83
CA SER A 33 -14.44 2.15 2.47
C SER A 33 -13.19 1.28 2.58
N GLN A 34 -12.03 1.89 2.83
CA GLN A 34 -10.73 1.21 2.88
C GLN A 34 -9.89 1.83 3.99
N GLU A 35 -8.95 1.08 4.55
CA GLU A 35 -7.97 1.64 5.46
C GLU A 35 -6.89 2.35 4.67
N THR A 36 -6.64 3.61 4.99
CA THR A 36 -5.54 4.38 4.42
C THR A 36 -4.55 4.72 5.51
N TYR A 37 -3.27 4.54 5.23
CA TYR A 37 -2.17 4.81 6.14
C TYR A 37 -1.17 5.78 5.51
N ARG A 38 -0.60 6.66 6.32
CA ARG A 38 0.64 7.37 6.01
C ARG A 38 1.79 6.56 6.56
N LEU A 39 2.78 6.31 5.70
CA LEU A 39 4.03 5.66 6.04
C LEU A 39 5.15 6.69 5.98
N THR A 40 6.00 6.71 7.00
CA THR A 40 7.27 7.44 6.97
C THR A 40 8.38 6.42 6.80
N LEU A 41 9.13 6.50 5.71
CA LEU A 41 10.18 5.56 5.34
C LEU A 41 11.54 6.26 5.27
N ALA A 42 12.60 5.57 5.69
CA ALA A 42 13.97 5.97 5.33
C ALA A 42 14.31 5.38 3.96
N ILE A 43 14.47 6.21 2.93
CA ILE A 43 14.86 5.80 1.58
C ILE A 43 16.12 6.57 1.19
N ASP A 44 17.19 5.85 0.86
CA ASP A 44 18.50 6.42 0.49
C ASP A 44 19.01 7.48 1.50
N GLY A 45 18.73 7.27 2.78
CA GLY A 45 19.11 8.15 3.88
C GLY A 45 18.25 9.42 4.03
N GLN A 46 17.10 9.50 3.35
CA GLN A 46 16.12 10.59 3.49
C GLN A 46 14.78 10.06 3.99
N GLU A 47 14.05 10.89 4.75
CA GLU A 47 12.67 10.57 5.13
C GLU A 47 11.73 10.86 3.96
N VAL A 48 10.99 9.83 3.53
CA VAL A 48 10.02 9.89 2.44
C VAL A 48 8.66 9.46 2.97
N LEU A 49 7.62 10.21 2.60
CA LEU A 49 6.24 9.86 2.91
C LEU A 49 5.62 9.06 1.77
N MET A 50 4.96 7.96 2.11
CA MET A 50 4.14 7.16 1.20
C MET A 50 2.75 6.94 1.80
N ALA A 51 1.81 6.54 0.95
CA ALA A 51 0.49 6.11 1.38
C ALA A 51 0.30 4.61 1.14
N MET A 52 -0.43 3.96 2.02
CA MET A 52 -0.87 2.58 1.82
C MET A 52 -2.39 2.54 1.89
N ARG A 53 -3.02 1.87 0.92
CA ARG A 53 -4.45 1.59 0.92
C ARG A 53 -4.66 0.09 1.01
N ARG A 54 -5.47 -0.36 1.97
CA ARG A 54 -5.80 -1.78 2.13
C ARG A 54 -7.26 -2.02 2.50
N SER A 55 -7.71 -3.25 2.27
CA SER A 55 -9.00 -3.75 2.74
C SER A 55 -9.11 -3.59 4.28
N PRO A 56 -10.27 -3.17 4.79
CA PRO A 56 -10.49 -3.03 6.24
C PRO A 56 -10.15 -4.33 6.99
N GLY A 57 -9.48 -4.20 8.13
CA GLY A 57 -9.09 -5.36 8.95
C GLY A 57 -7.99 -6.24 8.34
N GLY A 58 -7.48 -5.94 7.15
CA GLY A 58 -6.53 -6.81 6.45
C GLY A 58 -7.19 -8.03 5.81
N GLU A 59 -8.45 -7.89 5.40
CA GLU A 59 -9.18 -8.96 4.73
C GLU A 59 -8.69 -9.18 3.29
N PHE A 60 -8.86 -10.42 2.83
CA PHE A 60 -8.79 -10.77 1.41
C PHE A 60 -10.22 -10.82 0.87
N VAL A 61 -10.53 -9.93 -0.05
CA VAL A 61 -11.88 -9.72 -0.57
C VAL A 61 -11.96 -10.29 -1.97
N GLU A 62 -12.80 -11.31 -2.15
CA GLU A 62 -13.04 -11.87 -3.48
C GLU A 62 -13.66 -10.81 -4.41
N PRO A 63 -13.11 -10.61 -5.62
CA PRO A 63 -13.63 -9.64 -6.57
C PRO A 63 -15.07 -9.98 -6.98
N VAL A 64 -15.91 -8.95 -7.06
CA VAL A 64 -17.27 -9.05 -7.62
C VAL A 64 -17.48 -7.93 -8.63
N ALA A 65 -18.46 -8.05 -9.53
CA ALA A 65 -18.68 -7.06 -10.59
C ALA A 65 -18.83 -5.61 -10.09
N ALA A 66 -19.35 -5.40 -8.88
CA ALA A 66 -19.51 -4.08 -8.26
C ALA A 66 -18.27 -3.59 -7.48
N ARG A 67 -17.28 -4.45 -7.21
CA ARG A 67 -16.05 -4.17 -6.44
C ARG A 67 -14.90 -4.96 -7.07
N PRO A 68 -14.19 -4.38 -8.05
CA PRO A 68 -13.26 -5.13 -8.88
C PRO A 68 -11.98 -5.57 -8.16
N GLY A 69 -11.70 -5.05 -6.96
CA GLY A 69 -10.51 -5.38 -6.16
C GLY A 69 -9.49 -4.24 -6.14
N LEU A 70 -8.66 -4.22 -5.09
CA LEU A 70 -7.62 -3.20 -4.90
C LEU A 70 -6.47 -3.33 -5.90
N ASP A 71 -6.23 -4.55 -6.38
CA ASP A 71 -5.31 -4.86 -7.47
C ASP A 71 -5.78 -4.23 -8.79
N VAL A 72 -7.08 -4.29 -9.09
CA VAL A 72 -7.67 -3.64 -10.27
C VAL A 72 -7.65 -2.12 -10.12
N GLU A 73 -7.91 -1.58 -8.92
CA GLU A 73 -7.76 -0.13 -8.66
C GLU A 73 -6.31 0.33 -8.92
N ALA A 74 -5.31 -0.39 -8.41
CA ALA A 74 -3.89 -0.10 -8.65
C ALA A 74 -3.52 -0.23 -10.13
N MET A 75 -4.06 -1.23 -10.84
CA MET A 75 -3.88 -1.37 -12.28
C MET A 75 -4.47 -0.18 -13.04
N LEU A 76 -5.66 0.29 -12.65
CA LEU A 76 -6.30 1.46 -13.27
C LEU A 76 -5.47 2.73 -13.07
N MET A 77 -4.94 2.96 -11.85
CA MET A 77 -4.04 4.09 -11.58
C MET A 77 -2.81 4.05 -12.49
N ARG A 78 -2.15 2.89 -12.61
CA ARG A 78 -0.98 2.71 -13.48
C ARG A 78 -1.33 2.97 -14.96
N ALA A 79 -2.45 2.45 -15.43
CA ALA A 79 -2.90 2.66 -16.80
C ALA A 79 -3.20 4.13 -17.10
N ALA A 80 -3.92 4.82 -16.20
CA ALA A 80 -4.20 6.25 -16.35
C ALA A 80 -2.92 7.09 -16.30
N LYS A 81 -1.99 6.77 -15.40
CA LYS A 81 -0.67 7.43 -15.33
C LYS A 81 0.11 7.31 -16.64
N ALA A 82 0.10 6.14 -17.26
CA ALA A 82 0.79 5.89 -18.53
C ALA A 82 0.27 6.78 -19.68
N GLU A 83 -1.00 7.20 -19.60
CA GLU A 83 -1.64 8.14 -20.54
C GLU A 83 -1.50 9.62 -20.11
N GLY A 84 -0.68 9.91 -19.08
CA GLY A 84 -0.39 11.27 -18.64
C GLY A 84 -1.40 11.87 -17.65
N VAL A 85 -2.33 11.08 -17.12
CA VAL A 85 -3.22 11.50 -16.03
C VAL A 85 -2.38 11.67 -14.74
N PRO A 86 -2.59 12.73 -13.92
CA PRO A 86 -1.86 12.94 -12.68
C PRO A 86 -2.30 11.95 -11.58
N GLU A 87 -1.85 10.71 -11.71
CA GLU A 87 -2.04 9.62 -10.75
C GLU A 87 -0.77 9.37 -9.93
N PRO A 88 -0.90 8.84 -8.70
CA PRO A 88 0.25 8.45 -7.88
C PRO A 88 1.05 7.34 -8.55
N GLU A 89 2.31 7.20 -8.16
CA GLU A 89 3.08 6.01 -8.49
C GLU A 89 2.60 4.85 -7.61
N VAL A 90 2.40 3.65 -8.17
CA VAL A 90 2.07 2.48 -7.34
C VAL A 90 3.31 1.64 -7.20
N TYR A 91 4.00 1.77 -6.06
CA TYR A 91 5.28 1.11 -5.79
C TYR A 91 5.15 -0.40 -5.60
N TYR A 92 4.11 -0.85 -4.89
CA TYR A 92 3.95 -2.27 -4.57
C TYR A 92 2.48 -2.66 -4.41
N LEU A 93 2.11 -3.83 -4.95
CA LEU A 93 0.83 -4.48 -4.64
C LEU A 93 1.08 -5.55 -3.58
N LEU A 94 0.30 -5.51 -2.50
CA LEU A 94 0.37 -6.52 -1.46
C LEU A 94 -0.08 -7.87 -2.01
N SER A 95 0.63 -8.90 -1.59
CA SER A 95 0.34 -10.30 -1.89
C SER A 95 -0.22 -11.00 -0.65
N ARG A 96 -0.79 -12.19 -0.86
CA ARG A 96 -1.23 -13.04 0.25
C ARG A 96 -0.09 -13.46 1.19
N GLU A 97 1.14 -13.53 0.69
CA GLU A 97 2.33 -13.89 1.47
C GLU A 97 2.75 -12.79 2.45
N ASP A 98 2.36 -11.54 2.18
CA ASP A 98 2.66 -10.39 3.03
C ASP A 98 1.81 -10.38 4.31
N ASP A 99 0.70 -11.13 4.34
CA ASP A 99 -0.20 -11.29 5.50
C ASP A 99 -0.67 -9.95 6.11
N LEU A 100 -0.97 -9.01 5.19
CA LEU A 100 -1.46 -7.65 5.45
C LEU A 100 -2.85 -7.36 4.85
N GLY A 101 -3.43 -8.33 4.13
CA GLY A 101 -4.67 -8.21 3.37
C GLY A 101 -4.46 -7.65 1.97
N ASP A 102 -5.55 -7.50 1.21
CA ASP A 102 -5.47 -6.86 -0.11
C ASP A 102 -5.12 -5.38 0.04
N GLY A 103 -4.23 -4.88 -0.80
CA GLY A 103 -3.84 -3.49 -0.78
C GLY A 103 -2.64 -3.17 -1.66
N PHE A 104 -2.23 -1.91 -1.63
CA PHE A 104 -1.08 -1.42 -2.35
C PHE A 104 -0.45 -0.21 -1.65
N ILE A 105 0.82 0.05 -1.98
CA ILE A 105 1.62 1.18 -1.52
C ILE A 105 1.85 2.13 -2.71
N MET A 106 1.63 3.42 -2.47
CA MET A 106 1.65 4.50 -3.46
C MET A 106 2.28 5.79 -2.92
#